data_AF-A0A3C1PAZ8-F1
#
_entry.id   AF-A0A3C1PAZ8-F1
#
_cell.length_a   1.000
_cell.length_b   1.000
_cell.length_c   1.000
_cell.angle_alpha   90.00
_cell.angle_beta   90.00
_cell.angle_gamma   90.00
#
_symmetry.space_group_name_H-M   'P 1'
#
loop_
_entity.id
_entity.type
_entity.pdbx_description
1 polymer ?
#
loop_
_entity_poly.entity_id
_entity_poly.type
_entity_poly.pdbx_seq_one_letter_code
_entity_poly.pdbx_strand_id
1 'polypeptide(L)'
;TDAKVIQLCQQHHIDPTTISDGFRSTWDGTTEGNSEQQKGSAILVPIINPEHPQAGQLLQSQSSNPNQSLSGSYSFGEDEVLTIITESPNFYVEERLWYLIPNLRLRTSIVKNNTGLTQAS
;
A
#
# COMPACT_ATOMS: atom_id res chain seq x y z
N THR A 1 -4.93 -19.17 5.48
CA THR A 1 -4.35 -17.82 5.57
C THR A 1 -2.86 -17.89 5.23
N ASP A 2 -2.37 -17.02 4.34
CA ASP A 2 -0.96 -16.98 3.91
C ASP A 2 -0.02 -16.69 5.12
N ALA A 3 1.07 -17.45 5.26
CA ALA A 3 1.98 -17.33 6.39
C ALA A 3 2.61 -15.94 6.53
N LYS A 4 2.86 -15.25 5.41
CA LYS A 4 3.40 -13.88 5.42
C LYS A 4 2.36 -12.85 5.86
N VAL A 5 1.08 -13.07 5.58
CA VAL A 5 -0.01 -12.24 6.11
C VAL A 5 -0.08 -12.37 7.63
N ILE A 6 -0.02 -13.60 8.15
CA ILE A 6 0.00 -13.86 9.61
C ILE A 6 1.19 -13.15 10.26
N GLN A 7 2.39 -13.31 9.67
CA GLN A 7 3.61 -12.67 10.18
C GLN A 7 3.48 -11.14 10.21
N LEU A 8 2.95 -10.54 9.14
CA LEU A 8 2.76 -9.09 9.06
C LEU A 8 1.76 -8.59 10.11
N CYS A 9 0.64 -9.28 10.31
CA CYS A 9 -0.31 -8.95 11.39
C CYS A 9 0.36 -9.01 12.78
N GLN A 10 1.13 -10.07 13.05
CA GLN A 10 1.83 -10.25 14.32
C GLN A 10 2.87 -9.15 14.60
N GLN A 11 3.62 -8.71 13.58
CA GLN A 11 4.58 -7.59 13.67
C GLN A 11 3.90 -6.28 14.12
N HIS A 12 2.63 -6.10 13.76
CA HIS A 12 1.83 -4.93 14.13
C HIS A 12 0.90 -5.17 15.33
N HIS A 13 1.05 -6.30 16.04
CA HIS A 13 0.20 -6.68 17.18
C HIS A 13 -1.30 -6.79 16.84
N ILE A 14 -1.60 -7.22 15.62
CA ILE A 14 -2.96 -7.46 15.13
C ILE A 14 -3.26 -8.96 15.15
N ASP A 15 -4.43 -9.33 15.66
CA ASP A 15 -4.93 -10.69 15.59
C ASP A 15 -5.27 -11.05 14.11
N PRO A 16 -4.56 -12.01 13.49
CA PRO A 16 -4.80 -12.40 12.10
C PRO A 16 -6.21 -12.96 11.83
N THR A 17 -6.99 -13.28 12.86
CA THR A 17 -8.38 -13.74 12.70
C THR A 17 -9.37 -12.59 12.52
N THR A 18 -8.94 -11.34 12.76
CA THR A 18 -9.78 -10.13 12.66
C THR A 18 -9.68 -9.43 11.30
N ILE A 19 -8.74 -9.84 10.46
CA ILE A 19 -8.59 -9.29 9.10
C ILE A 19 -9.52 -10.02 8.12
N SER A 20 -10.06 -9.28 7.15
CA SER A 20 -10.93 -9.88 6.13
C SER A 20 -10.14 -10.61 5.05
N ASP A 21 -9.15 -9.94 4.47
CA ASP A 21 -8.30 -10.51 3.42
C ASP A 21 -6.98 -9.73 3.31
N GLY A 22 -6.05 -10.27 2.54
CA GLY A 22 -4.81 -9.60 2.15
C GLY A 22 -4.44 -9.97 0.72
N PHE A 23 -3.77 -9.07 0.02
CA PHE A 23 -3.39 -9.31 -1.37
C PHE A 23 -1.90 -9.14 -1.60
N ARG A 24 -1.40 -9.90 -2.57
CA ARG A 24 -0.02 -9.84 -3.04
C ARG A 24 0.02 -9.08 -4.36
N SER A 25 0.74 -7.98 -4.39
CA SER A 25 1.13 -7.31 -5.62
C SER A 25 2.50 -7.82 -6.06
N THR A 26 2.67 -8.06 -7.36
CA THR A 26 3.95 -8.39 -7.98
C THR A 26 4.12 -7.54 -9.22
N TRP A 27 5.33 -7.05 -9.45
CA TRP A 27 5.66 -6.27 -10.63
C TRP A 27 6.96 -6.75 -11.25
N ASP A 28 7.01 -6.59 -12.57
CA ASP A 28 8.18 -6.84 -13.40
C ASP A 28 8.14 -5.78 -14.50
N GLY A 29 9.06 -4.82 -14.44
CA GLY A 29 9.09 -3.68 -15.35
C GLY A 29 10.50 -3.15 -15.59
N THR A 30 10.62 -2.25 -16.54
CA THR A 30 11.87 -1.57 -16.88
C THR A 30 11.63 -0.07 -16.86
N THR A 31 12.60 0.70 -16.39
CA THR A 31 12.57 2.16 -16.44
C THR A 31 13.40 2.63 -17.61
N GLU A 32 12.92 3.59 -18.38
CA GLU A 32 13.71 4.19 -19.46
C GLU A 32 15.01 4.76 -18.90
N GLY A 33 16.15 4.41 -19.53
CA GLY A 33 17.47 4.78 -19.04
C GLY A 33 18.04 3.87 -17.94
N ASN A 34 17.32 2.82 -17.52
CA ASN A 34 17.84 1.77 -16.64
C ASN A 34 17.70 0.39 -17.30
N SER A 35 18.84 -0.27 -17.58
CA SER A 35 18.87 -1.61 -18.16
C SER A 35 18.55 -2.72 -17.15
N GLU A 36 18.50 -2.41 -15.85
CA GLU A 36 18.15 -3.37 -14.82
C GLU A 36 16.63 -3.56 -14.71
N GLN A 37 16.22 -4.82 -14.80
CA GLN A 37 14.84 -5.22 -14.63
C GLN A 37 14.38 -4.99 -13.19
N GLN A 38 13.36 -4.17 -13.01
CA GLN A 38 12.77 -3.82 -11.72
C GLN A 38 11.68 -4.85 -11.39
N LYS A 39 12.06 -5.88 -10.62
CA LYS A 39 11.14 -6.90 -10.11
C LYS A 39 10.91 -6.72 -8.62
N GLY A 40 9.68 -6.93 -8.18
CA GLY A 40 9.37 -6.92 -6.75
C GLY A 40 8.00 -7.47 -6.43
N SER A 41 7.75 -7.61 -5.12
CA SER A 41 6.45 -7.97 -4.60
C SER A 41 6.18 -7.24 -3.29
N ALA A 42 4.91 -6.94 -3.04
CA ALA A 42 4.42 -6.42 -1.78
C ALA A 42 3.20 -7.22 -1.31
N ILE A 43 3.07 -7.38 0.01
CA ILE A 43 1.85 -7.85 0.64
C ILE A 43 1.17 -6.64 1.26
N LEU A 44 -0.13 -6.53 1.04
CA LEU A 44 -0.98 -5.49 1.60
C LEU A 44 -2.12 -6.15 2.38
N VAL A 45 -2.36 -5.67 3.59
CA VAL A 45 -3.39 -6.18 4.50
C VAL A 45 -4.23 -5.01 5.02
N PRO A 46 -5.45 -4.81 4.51
CA PRO A 46 -6.37 -3.82 5.05
C PRO A 46 -6.94 -4.27 6.40
N ILE A 47 -6.88 -3.37 7.37
CA ILE A 47 -7.49 -3.49 8.69
C ILE A 47 -8.72 -2.59 8.70
N ILE A 48 -9.90 -3.19 8.64
CA ILE A 48 -11.17 -2.47 8.52
C ILE A 48 -11.54 -1.86 9.87
N ASN A 49 -11.88 -0.57 9.89
CA ASN A 49 -12.51 0.03 11.06
C ASN A 49 -13.99 -0.41 11.12
N PRO A 50 -14.44 -1.14 12.16
CA PRO A 50 -15.83 -1.59 12.26
C PRO A 50 -16.85 -0.45 12.29
N GLU A 51 -16.48 0.71 12.82
CA GLU A 51 -17.35 1.90 12.88
C GLU A 51 -17.40 2.65 11.54
N HIS A 52 -16.35 2.51 10.72
CA HIS A 52 -16.22 3.16 9.42
C HIS A 52 -15.65 2.17 8.39
N PRO A 53 -16.47 1.27 7.82
CA PRO A 53 -15.99 0.18 6.97
C PRO A 53 -15.26 0.60 5.69
N GLN A 54 -15.43 1.86 5.28
CA GLN A 54 -14.74 2.46 4.13
C GLN A 54 -13.34 2.99 4.47
N ALA A 55 -12.91 2.95 5.72
CA ALA A 55 -11.62 3.46 6.15
C ALA A 55 -10.95 2.54 7.17
N GLY A 56 -9.64 2.69 7.30
CA GLY A 56 -8.88 1.92 8.27
C GLY A 56 -7.38 2.03 8.09
N GLN A 57 -6.67 1.03 8.58
CA GLN A 57 -5.22 0.93 8.42
C GLN A 57 -4.86 0.00 7.28
N LEU A 58 -3.73 0.26 6.62
CA LEU A 58 -3.19 -0.60 5.58
C LEU A 58 -1.77 -1.01 5.96
N LEU A 59 -1.60 -2.28 6.34
CA LEU A 59 -0.27 -2.84 6.57
C LEU A 59 0.36 -3.22 5.23
N GLN A 60 1.65 -2.93 5.10
CA GLN A 60 2.41 -3.22 3.88
C GLN A 60 3.76 -3.83 4.22
N SER A 61 4.17 -4.85 3.48
CA SER A 61 5.52 -5.42 3.57
C SER A 61 6.05 -5.72 2.17
N GLN A 62 7.21 -5.15 1.84
CA GLN A 62 7.88 -5.37 0.56
C GLN A 62 8.86 -6.55 0.65
N SER A 63 8.94 -7.34 -0.42
CA SER A 63 9.86 -8.48 -0.50
C SER A 63 11.33 -8.09 -0.43
N SER A 64 11.68 -6.88 -0.87
CA SER A 64 13.04 -6.33 -0.83
C SER A 64 13.49 -5.98 0.59
N ASN A 65 12.57 -5.61 1.48
CA ASN A 65 12.84 -5.21 2.86
C ASN A 65 11.84 -5.88 3.82
N PRO A 66 11.87 -7.22 3.99
CA PRO A 66 10.86 -7.96 4.75
C PRO A 66 10.83 -7.61 6.24
N ASN A 67 11.94 -7.07 6.78
CA ASN A 67 12.02 -6.62 8.17
C ASN A 67 11.44 -5.21 8.38
N GLN A 68 11.13 -4.49 7.30
CA GLN A 68 10.55 -3.16 7.34
C GLN A 68 9.13 -3.23 6.80
N SER A 69 8.15 -3.35 7.70
CA SER A 69 6.75 -3.16 7.38
C SER A 69 6.35 -1.71 7.59
N LEU A 70 5.41 -1.24 6.78
CA LEU A 70 4.81 0.08 6.86
C LEU A 70 3.36 -0.07 7.28
N SER A 71 2.87 0.90 8.04
CA SER A 71 1.45 1.07 8.32
C SER A 71 1.02 2.42 7.79
N GLY A 72 0.00 2.41 6.93
CA GLY A 72 -0.65 3.61 6.43
C GLY A 72 -2.12 3.64 6.84
N SER A 73 -2.81 4.68 6.41
CA SER A 73 -4.28 4.72 6.41
C SER A 73 -4.80 4.53 5.00
N TYR A 74 -6.01 3.98 4.89
CA TYR A 74 -6.78 4.02 3.66
C TYR A 74 -8.16 4.58 3.92
N SER A 75 -8.73 5.18 2.88
CA SER A 75 -10.13 5.57 2.82
C SER A 75 -10.68 5.32 1.42
N PHE A 76 -11.93 4.88 1.35
CA PHE A 76 -12.67 4.68 0.13
C PHE A 76 -13.78 5.73 0.07
N GLY A 77 -13.63 6.69 -0.82
CA GLY A 77 -14.57 7.80 -0.94
C GLY A 77 -15.91 7.38 -1.56
N GLU A 78 -16.92 8.23 -1.41
CA GLU A 78 -18.21 8.09 -2.11
C GLU A 78 -18.04 8.19 -3.65
N ASP A 79 -16.91 8.76 -4.10
CA ASP A 79 -16.48 8.85 -5.50
C ASP A 79 -15.80 7.57 -6.02
N GLU A 80 -15.83 6.48 -5.22
CA GLU A 80 -15.17 5.20 -5.51
C GLU A 80 -13.64 5.29 -5.67
N VAL A 81 -13.03 6.36 -5.15
CA VAL A 81 -11.59 6.54 -5.13
C VAL A 81 -11.02 5.95 -3.85
N LEU A 82 -10.08 5.00 -4.00
CA LEU A 82 -9.25 4.52 -2.91
C LEU A 82 -8.10 5.49 -2.69
N THR A 83 -8.06 6.13 -1.54
CA THR A 83 -6.93 6.95 -1.09
C THR A 83 -6.12 6.16 -0.07
N ILE A 84 -4.80 6.11 -0.26
CA ILE A 84 -3.84 5.47 0.65
C ILE A 84 -2.83 6.52 1.07
N ILE A 85 -2.64 6.69 2.37
CA ILE A 85 -1.62 7.58 2.92
C ILE A 85 -0.65 6.74 3.73
N THR A 86 0.63 6.81 3.37
CA THR A 86 1.72 6.19 4.14
C THR A 86 2.67 7.27 4.59
N GLU A 87 2.82 7.42 5.90
CA GLU A 87 3.66 8.45 6.51
C GLU A 87 4.67 7.80 7.46
N SER A 88 5.90 8.31 7.41
CA SER A 88 6.96 7.97 8.34
C SER A 88 7.72 9.25 8.70
N PRO A 89 8.63 9.21 9.69
CA PRO A 89 9.46 10.38 9.99
C PRO A 89 10.26 10.90 8.81
N ASN A 90 10.48 10.11 7.74
CA ASN A 90 11.36 10.44 6.61
C ASN A 90 10.63 10.79 5.32
N PHE A 91 9.35 10.41 5.21
CA PHE A 91 8.58 10.59 3.98
C PHE A 91 7.08 10.57 4.23
N TYR A 92 6.36 11.19 3.30
CA TYR A 92 4.92 11.17 3.16
C TYR A 92 4.57 10.73 1.74
N VAL A 93 3.68 9.75 1.61
CA VAL A 93 3.16 9.27 0.34
C VAL A 93 1.64 9.32 0.39
N GLU A 94 1.02 9.97 -0.60
CA GLU A 94 -0.42 9.89 -0.85
C GLU A 94 -0.61 9.26 -2.24
N GLU A 95 -1.41 8.21 -2.30
CA GLU A 95 -1.82 7.55 -3.54
C GLU A 95 -3.33 7.57 -3.66
N ARG A 96 -3.82 7.85 -4.87
CA ARG A 96 -5.25 7.79 -5.22
C ARG A 96 -5.42 6.83 -6.38
N LEU A 97 -6.29 5.83 -6.21
CA LEU A 97 -6.56 4.79 -7.20
C LEU A 97 -8.05 4.72 -7.49
N TRP A 98 -8.42 4.64 -8.76
CA TRP A 98 -9.81 4.46 -9.18
C TRP A 98 -9.88 3.77 -10.53
N TYR A 99 -11.06 3.27 -10.88
CA TYR A 99 -11.31 2.70 -12.20
C TYR A 99 -12.06 3.72 -13.05
N LEU A 100 -11.51 4.07 -14.22
CA LEU A 100 -12.23 4.89 -15.20
C LEU A 100 -13.30 4.05 -15.91
N ILE A 101 -12.98 2.78 -16.16
CA ILE A 101 -13.85 1.70 -16.65
C ILE A 101 -13.35 0.38 -16.02
N PRO A 102 -14.13 -0.74 -16.03
CA PRO A 102 -13.79 -1.96 -15.27
C PRO A 102 -12.39 -2.55 -15.52
N ASN A 103 -11.81 -2.31 -16.70
CA ASN A 103 -10.50 -2.80 -17.12
C ASN A 103 -9.42 -1.69 -17.24
N LEU A 104 -9.70 -0.47 -16.77
CA LEU A 104 -8.76 0.65 -16.78
C LEU A 104 -8.69 1.31 -15.40
N ARG A 105 -7.67 0.93 -14.64
CA ARG A 105 -7.34 1.56 -13.36
C ARG A 105 -6.39 2.73 -13.58
N LEU A 106 -6.75 3.89 -13.02
CA LEU A 106 -5.88 5.04 -12.91
C LEU A 106 -5.30 5.11 -11.50
N ARG A 107 -4.09 5.65 -11.41
CA ARG A 107 -3.41 5.93 -10.14
C ARG A 107 -2.67 7.25 -10.27
N THR A 108 -2.81 8.11 -9.27
CA THR A 108 -1.93 9.26 -9.07
C THR A 108 -1.24 9.12 -7.73
N SER A 109 -0.02 9.66 -7.60
CA SER A 109 0.65 9.71 -6.31
C SER A 109 1.51 10.93 -6.13
N ILE A 110 1.63 11.36 -4.88
CA ILE A 110 2.56 12.40 -4.42
C ILE A 110 3.47 11.78 -3.38
N VAL A 111 4.78 11.90 -3.59
CA VAL A 111 5.82 11.51 -2.63
C VAL A 111 6.56 12.75 -2.17
N LYS A 112 6.58 12.99 -0.87
CA LYS A 112 7.35 14.06 -0.23
C LYS A 112 8.38 13.43 0.68
N ASN A 113 9.63 13.85 0.59
CA ASN A 113 10.67 13.43 1.53
C ASN A 113 11.10 14.60 2.42
N ASN A 114 11.86 14.29 3.47
CA ASN A 114 12.36 15.30 4.41
C ASN A 114 13.38 16.29 3.80
N THR A 115 13.89 16.01 2.60
CA THR A 115 14.81 16.93 1.91
C THR A 115 14.07 18.00 1.12
N GLY A 116 12.73 18.02 1.16
CA GLY A 116 11.89 18.96 0.42
C GLY A 116 11.66 18.56 -1.04
N LEU A 117 12.16 17.39 -1.48
CA LEU A 117 11.88 16.88 -2.82
C LEU A 117 10.43 16.37 -2.84
N THR A 118 9.68 16.81 -3.84
CA THR A 118 8.34 16.31 -4.13
C THR A 118 8.31 15.69 -5.52
N GLN A 119 7.84 14.46 -5.61
CA GLN A 119 7.61 13.75 -6.87
C GLN A 119 6.11 13.53 -7.05
N ALA A 120 5.63 13.71 -8.28
CA ALA A 120 4.28 13.38 -8.69
C ALA A 120 4.32 12.40 -9.87
N SER A 121 3.40 11.43 -9.89
CA SER A 121 3.22 10.46 -10.99
C SER A 121 1.76 10.19 -11.24
#